data_AF-A0A6I9W9N0-F1
#
_entry.id   AF-A0A6I9W9N0-F1
#
_cell.length_a   1.000
_cell.length_b   1.000
_cell.length_c   1.000
_cell.angle_alpha   90.00
_cell.angle_beta   90.00
_cell.angle_gamma   90.00
#
_symmetry.space_group_name_H-M   'P 1'
#
loop_
_entity.id
_entity.type
_entity.pdbx_description
1 polymer ?
#
loop_
_entity_poly.entity_id
_entity_poly.type
_entity_poly.pdbx_seq_one_letter_code
_entity_poly.pdbx_strand_id
1 'polypeptide(L)'
;MLRYAWMLQDSNMINVNIFGLLTNVIYMIVYYYYTSNMKEAFKLTFKVTILVIIVLVYAEVEHPRNVEFRFGIVVTILLLLLIAAPLIHLKQIIKTKNTEILPFPLIFMGTLVSFQWLLYGLIIDNVFIIFQNAVGFILGIAQLSLFVIFPSKKSQIKLLSKQKKKA
;
A
#
# COMPACT_ATOMS: atom_id res chain seq x y z
N MET A 1 10.06 -6.31 3.61
CA MET A 1 9.14 -7.46 3.77
C MET A 1 9.78 -8.79 3.38
N LEU A 2 10.28 -8.97 2.16
CA LEU A 2 10.80 -10.29 1.74
C LEU A 2 11.92 -10.87 2.64
N ARG A 3 12.93 -10.06 3.04
CA ARG A 3 13.95 -10.47 4.02
C ARG A 3 13.35 -10.85 5.38
N TYR A 4 12.32 -10.13 5.82
CA TYR A 4 11.61 -10.39 7.07
C TYR A 4 10.83 -11.71 7.00
N ALA A 5 10.17 -11.99 5.86
CA ALA A 5 9.50 -13.26 5.62
C ALA A 5 10.48 -14.46 5.68
N TRP A 6 11.70 -14.29 5.16
CA TRP A 6 12.77 -15.29 5.31
C TRP A 6 13.23 -15.48 6.76
N MET A 7 13.31 -14.41 7.55
CA MET A 7 13.64 -14.51 8.98
C MET A 7 12.57 -15.31 9.74
N LEU A 8 11.29 -15.06 9.45
CA LEU A 8 10.16 -15.78 10.03
C LEU A 8 9.98 -17.21 9.48
N GLN A 9 10.74 -17.60 8.45
CA GLN A 9 10.56 -18.85 7.71
C GLN A 9 9.12 -19.05 7.19
N ASP A 10 8.44 -17.95 6.88
CA ASP A 10 7.04 -17.94 6.49
C ASP A 10 6.88 -18.10 4.97
N SER A 11 6.52 -19.30 4.54
CA SER A 11 6.37 -19.63 3.11
C SER A 11 5.29 -18.81 2.40
N ASN A 12 4.19 -18.49 3.10
CA ASN A 12 3.08 -17.73 2.51
C ASN A 12 3.51 -16.29 2.22
N MET A 13 4.17 -15.66 3.19
CA MET A 13 4.75 -14.34 3.03
C MET A 13 5.83 -14.32 1.96
N ILE A 14 6.72 -15.32 1.93
CA ILE A 14 7.76 -15.41 0.90
C ILE A 14 7.11 -15.45 -0.50
N ASN A 15 6.14 -16.34 -0.71
CA ASN A 15 5.47 -16.51 -2.00
C ASN A 15 4.78 -15.23 -2.49
N VAL A 16 4.00 -14.57 -1.62
CA VAL A 16 3.30 -13.32 -1.99
C VAL A 16 4.29 -12.19 -2.28
N ASN A 17 5.37 -12.07 -1.50
CA ASN A 17 6.36 -11.02 -1.72
C ASN A 17 7.23 -11.27 -2.96
N ILE A 18 7.54 -12.52 -3.30
CA ILE A 18 8.22 -12.86 -4.56
C ILE A 18 7.32 -12.50 -5.74
N PHE A 19 6.05 -12.88 -5.71
CA PHE A 19 5.10 -12.53 -6.77
C PHE A 19 4.96 -11.00 -6.92
N GLY A 20 4.88 -10.28 -5.80
CA GLY A 20 4.86 -8.83 -5.78
C GLY A 20 6.14 -8.21 -6.36
N LEU A 21 7.31 -8.74 -6.03
CA LEU A 21 8.59 -8.28 -6.58
C LEU A 21 8.65 -8.48 -8.09
N LEU A 22 8.26 -9.65 -8.59
CA LEU A 22 8.23 -9.95 -10.03
C LEU A 22 7.32 -8.97 -10.77
N THR A 23 6.13 -8.72 -10.23
CA THR A 23 5.17 -7.79 -10.83
C THR A 23 5.70 -6.35 -10.81
N ASN A 24 6.37 -5.93 -9.73
CA ASN A 24 7.01 -4.61 -9.66
C ASN A 24 8.18 -4.47 -10.64
N VAL A 25 8.99 -5.51 -10.85
CA VAL A 25 10.06 -5.51 -11.86
C VAL A 25 9.48 -5.34 -13.26
N ILE A 26 8.43 -6.10 -13.60
CA ILE A 26 7.73 -5.97 -14.89
C ILE A 26 7.17 -4.55 -15.05
N TYR A 27 6.51 -4.02 -14.01
CA TYR A 27 6.01 -2.65 -14.02
C TYR A 27 7.12 -1.62 -14.28
N MET A 28 8.26 -1.75 -13.61
CA MET A 28 9.40 -0.84 -13.79
C MET A 28 9.97 -0.92 -15.21
N ILE A 29 10.06 -2.10 -15.81
CA ILE A 29 10.51 -2.26 -17.21
C ILE A 29 9.57 -1.50 -18.16
N VAL A 30 8.26 -1.72 -18.01
CA VAL A 30 7.25 -1.03 -18.82
C VAL A 30 7.33 0.48 -18.58
N TYR A 31 7.41 0.93 -17.32
CA TYR A 31 7.54 2.34 -16.98
C TYR A 31 8.76 2.99 -17.63
N TYR A 32 9.93 2.33 -17.60
CA TYR A 32 11.14 2.84 -18.22
C TYR A 32 11.07 2.90 -19.73
N TYR A 33 10.34 1.99 -20.36
CA TYR A 33 10.13 2.03 -21.81
C TYR A 33 9.31 3.26 -22.25
N TYR A 34 8.31 3.67 -21.46
CA TYR A 34 7.39 4.74 -21.82
C TYR A 34 7.70 6.11 -21.21
N THR A 35 8.55 6.19 -20.18
CA THR A 35 8.81 7.47 -19.51
C THR A 35 9.69 8.39 -20.35
N SER A 36 9.26 9.64 -20.54
CA SER A 36 10.08 10.68 -21.17
C SER A 36 11.19 11.19 -20.25
N ASN A 37 11.03 11.03 -18.93
CA ASN A 37 11.94 11.56 -17.90
C ASN A 37 12.88 10.49 -17.34
N MET A 38 13.53 9.72 -18.23
CA MET A 38 14.35 8.56 -17.85
C MET A 38 15.45 8.88 -16.82
N LYS A 39 16.10 10.05 -16.94
CA LYS A 39 17.17 10.47 -16.01
C LYS A 39 16.67 10.63 -14.58
N GLU A 40 15.49 11.23 -14.41
CA GLU A 40 14.90 11.45 -13.08
C GLU A 40 14.42 10.14 -12.47
N ALA A 41 13.74 9.32 -13.27
CA ALA A 41 13.30 7.98 -12.87
C ALA A 41 14.46 7.09 -12.42
N PHE A 42 15.56 7.09 -13.19
CA PHE A 42 16.76 6.32 -12.85
C PHE A 42 17.45 6.86 -11.59
N LYS A 43 17.56 8.19 -11.45
CA LYS A 43 18.13 8.83 -10.25
C LYS A 43 17.33 8.47 -8.99
N LEU A 44 16.00 8.46 -9.06
CA LEU A 44 15.15 8.08 -7.93
C LEU A 44 15.32 6.59 -7.60
N THR A 45 15.26 5.72 -8.61
CA THR A 45 15.43 4.27 -8.42
C THR A 45 16.79 3.96 -7.83
N PHE A 46 17.86 4.59 -8.30
CA PHE A 46 19.20 4.43 -7.75
C PHE A 46 19.27 4.80 -6.26
N LYS A 47 18.66 5.93 -5.85
CA LYS A 47 18.59 6.34 -4.43
C LYS A 47 17.84 5.32 -3.57
N VAL A 48 16.69 4.82 -4.06
CA VAL A 48 15.88 3.82 -3.35
C VAL A 48 16.65 2.50 -3.25
N THR A 49 17.32 2.06 -4.31
CA THR A 49 18.16 0.85 -4.30
C THR A 49 19.28 0.96 -3.26
N ILE A 50 19.97 2.10 -3.17
CA ILE A 50 20.99 2.32 -2.13
C ILE A 50 20.38 2.20 -0.73
N LEU A 51 19.23 2.83 -0.49
CA LEU A 51 18.53 2.73 0.80
C LEU A 51 18.19 1.26 1.14
N VAL A 52 17.68 0.51 0.16
CA VAL A 52 17.37 -0.92 0.35
C VAL A 52 18.62 -1.72 0.66
N ILE A 53 19.73 -1.50 -0.05
CA ILE A 53 21.01 -2.18 0.21
C ILE A 53 21.49 -1.89 1.64
N ILE A 54 21.43 -0.62 2.09
CA ILE A 54 21.81 -0.25 3.46
C ILE A 54 20.98 -1.02 4.49
N VAL A 55 19.66 -1.09 4.29
CA VAL A 55 18.75 -1.82 5.20
C VAL A 55 19.03 -3.33 5.18
N LEU A 56 19.38 -3.90 4.03
CA LEU A 56 19.75 -5.32 3.93
C LEU A 56 21.11 -5.62 4.57
N VAL A 57 22.11 -4.77 4.37
CA VAL A 57 23.42 -4.92 5.03
C VAL A 57 23.27 -4.81 6.54
N TYR A 58 22.45 -3.87 7.03
CA TYR A 58 22.09 -3.79 8.45
C TYR A 58 21.55 -5.12 8.99
N ALA A 59 20.69 -5.80 8.23
CA ALA A 59 20.13 -7.09 8.63
C ALA A 59 21.18 -8.23 8.72
N GLU A 60 22.29 -8.14 8.00
CA GLU A 60 23.38 -9.13 8.08
C GLU A 60 24.37 -8.84 9.21
N VAL A 61 24.55 -7.57 9.58
CA VAL A 61 25.51 -7.13 10.60
C VAL A 61 24.90 -7.14 12.01
N GLU A 62 23.59 -6.93 12.13
CA GLU A 62 22.89 -6.93 13.41
C GLU A 62 22.93 -8.31 14.09
N HIS A 63 22.96 -8.30 15.43
CA HIS A 63 23.05 -9.54 16.19
C HIS A 63 21.82 -10.43 15.96
N PRO A 64 21.97 -11.75 15.72
CA PRO A 64 20.86 -12.65 15.38
C PRO A 64 19.69 -12.64 16.37
N ARG A 65 19.99 -12.41 17.65
CA ARG A 65 18.98 -12.30 18.73
C ARG A 65 18.04 -11.09 18.58
N ASN A 66 18.49 -10.02 17.95
CA ASN A 66 17.76 -8.74 17.89
C ASN A 66 17.24 -8.41 16.50
N VAL A 67 17.83 -9.00 15.46
CA VAL A 67 17.60 -8.62 14.07
C VAL A 67 16.14 -8.77 13.67
N GLU A 68 15.48 -9.87 14.05
CA GLU A 68 14.08 -10.11 13.69
C GLU A 68 13.16 -8.97 14.20
N PHE A 69 13.24 -8.66 15.49
CA PHE A 69 12.43 -7.61 16.10
C PHE A 69 12.75 -6.22 15.55
N ARG A 70 14.03 -5.84 15.48
CA ARG A 70 14.45 -4.51 15.00
C ARG A 70 14.13 -4.32 13.52
N PHE A 71 14.33 -5.35 12.71
CA PHE A 71 13.98 -5.33 11.30
C PHE A 71 12.46 -5.29 11.10
N GLY A 72 11.69 -5.97 11.95
CA GLY A 72 10.23 -5.84 12.02
C GLY A 72 9.77 -4.39 12.23
N ILE A 73 10.43 -3.63 13.12
CA ILE A 73 10.18 -2.19 13.30
C ILE A 73 10.48 -1.41 12.02
N VAL A 74 11.66 -1.60 11.41
CA VAL A 74 12.05 -0.89 10.18
C VAL A 74 11.03 -1.12 9.07
N VAL A 75 10.64 -2.38 8.85
CA VAL A 75 9.66 -2.74 7.82
C VAL A 75 8.29 -2.14 8.12
N THR A 76 7.88 -2.11 9.40
CA THR A 76 6.64 -1.47 9.83
C THR A 76 6.63 0.02 9.52
N ILE A 77 7.70 0.74 9.84
CA ILE A 77 7.82 2.17 9.56
C ILE A 77 7.71 2.43 8.04
N LEU A 78 8.45 1.67 7.23
CA LEU A 78 8.40 1.81 5.77
C LEU A 78 7.00 1.55 5.21
N LEU A 79 6.28 0.56 5.74
CA LEU A 79 4.91 0.28 5.33
C LEU A 79 3.95 1.43 5.72
N LEU A 80 4.08 1.96 6.93
CA LEU A 80 3.23 3.08 7.38
C LEU A 80 3.48 4.34 6.55
N LEU A 81 4.72 4.63 6.17
CA LEU A 81 5.04 5.72 5.26
C LEU A 81 4.39 5.53 3.88
N LEU A 82 4.35 4.29 3.37
CA LEU A 82 3.67 3.96 2.14
C LEU A 82 2.15 4.19 2.25
N ILE A 83 1.54 3.76 3.35
CA ILE A 83 0.10 3.96 3.62
C ILE A 83 -0.23 5.45 3.83
N ALA A 84 0.72 6.24 4.34
CA ALA A 84 0.55 7.68 4.55
C ALA A 84 0.50 8.48 3.24
N ALA A 85 1.18 8.03 2.17
CA ALA A 85 1.22 8.73 0.89
C ALA A 85 -0.17 9.06 0.30
N PRO A 86 -1.11 8.10 0.16
CA PRO A 86 -2.46 8.41 -0.34
C PRO A 86 -3.31 9.23 0.66
N LEU A 87 -3.00 9.21 1.97
CA LEU A 87 -3.74 9.98 2.97
C LEU A 87 -3.57 11.50 2.81
N ILE A 88 -2.47 11.96 2.22
CA ILE A 88 -2.25 13.38 1.90
C ILE A 88 -3.38 13.91 1.00
N HIS A 89 -3.85 13.09 0.05
CA HIS A 89 -4.93 13.47 -0.87
C HIS A 89 -6.32 13.38 -0.23
N LEU A 90 -6.48 12.66 0.88
CA LEU A 90 -7.75 12.53 1.60
C LEU A 90 -8.26 13.87 2.11
N LYS A 91 -7.36 14.76 2.56
CA LYS A 91 -7.69 16.12 2.99
C LYS A 91 -8.36 16.93 1.86
N GLN A 92 -7.87 16.76 0.63
CA GLN A 92 -8.44 17.42 -0.54
C GLN A 92 -9.82 16.85 -0.89
N ILE A 93 -10.03 15.55 -0.72
CA ILE A 93 -11.32 14.89 -0.96
C ILE A 93 -12.38 15.37 0.03
N ILE A 94 -12.04 15.44 1.32
CA ILE A 94 -12.95 15.96 2.35
C ILE A 94 -13.30 17.41 2.07
N LYS A 95 -12.32 18.24 1.66
CA LYS A 95 -12.55 19.64 1.30
C LYS A 95 -13.42 19.80 0.05
N THR A 96 -13.20 18.97 -0.96
CA THR A 96 -13.92 19.04 -2.24
C THR A 96 -15.25 18.29 -2.25
N LYS A 97 -15.50 17.46 -1.22
CA LYS A 97 -16.67 16.58 -1.10
C LYS A 97 -16.93 15.76 -2.37
N ASN A 98 -15.88 15.35 -3.08
CA ASN A 98 -15.98 14.60 -4.34
C ASN A 98 -15.06 13.36 -4.31
N THR A 99 -15.67 12.19 -4.45
CA THR A 99 -14.99 10.89 -4.48
C THR A 99 -14.64 10.41 -5.89
N GLU A 100 -14.85 11.22 -6.92
CA GLU A 100 -14.57 10.86 -8.32
C GLU A 100 -13.10 10.52 -8.59
N ILE A 101 -12.18 11.09 -7.80
CA ILE A 101 -10.74 10.79 -7.89
C ILE A 101 -10.31 9.55 -7.11
N LEU A 102 -11.22 8.95 -6.31
CA LEU A 102 -10.91 7.76 -5.53
C LEU A 102 -11.22 6.49 -6.34
N PRO A 103 -10.23 5.59 -6.55
CA PRO A 103 -10.44 4.33 -7.23
C PRO A 103 -11.14 3.33 -6.29
N PHE A 104 -12.48 3.34 -6.26
CA PHE A 104 -13.28 2.45 -5.40
C PHE A 104 -12.83 0.98 -5.42
N PRO A 105 -12.62 0.33 -6.59
CA PRO A 105 -12.20 -1.08 -6.62
C PRO A 105 -10.85 -1.31 -5.91
N LEU A 106 -9.92 -0.37 -6.04
CA LEU A 106 -8.61 -0.47 -5.41
C LEU A 106 -8.71 -0.36 -3.89
N ILE A 107 -9.51 0.57 -3.39
CA ILE A 107 -9.71 0.77 -1.95
C ILE A 107 -10.44 -0.42 -1.33
N PHE A 108 -11.48 -0.91 -2.00
CA PHE A 108 -12.23 -2.08 -1.55
C PHE A 108 -11.34 -3.33 -1.48
N MET A 109 -10.62 -3.64 -2.56
CA MET A 109 -9.69 -4.78 -2.58
C MET A 109 -8.55 -4.62 -1.56
N GLY A 110 -7.98 -3.42 -1.43
CA GLY A 110 -6.94 -3.13 -0.43
C GLY A 110 -7.42 -3.31 1.01
N THR A 111 -8.69 -2.98 1.29
CA THR A 111 -9.32 -3.20 2.60
C THR A 111 -9.47 -4.69 2.89
N LEU A 112 -9.93 -5.49 1.92
CA LEU A 112 -10.04 -6.95 2.08
C LEU A 112 -8.68 -7.60 2.28
N VAL A 113 -7.67 -7.21 1.50
CA VAL A 113 -6.30 -7.72 1.66
C VAL A 113 -5.74 -7.37 3.03
N SER A 114 -5.95 -6.14 3.51
CA SER A 114 -5.52 -5.73 4.86
C SER A 114 -6.24 -6.55 5.94
N PHE A 115 -7.54 -6.80 5.78
CA PHE A 115 -8.29 -7.66 6.71
C PHE A 115 -7.76 -9.09 6.73
N GLN A 116 -7.48 -9.69 5.56
CA GLN A 116 -6.91 -11.04 5.47
C GLN A 116 -5.54 -11.13 6.13
N TRP A 117 -4.66 -10.14 5.91
CA TRP A 117 -3.35 -10.12 6.56
C TRP A 117 -3.43 -9.83 8.06
N LEU A 118 -4.43 -9.08 8.52
CA LEU A 118 -4.70 -8.91 9.94
C LEU A 118 -5.05 -10.26 10.60
N LEU A 119 -5.99 -11.00 10.00
CA LEU A 119 -6.32 -12.35 10.47
C LEU A 119 -5.11 -13.29 10.40
N TYR A 120 -4.33 -13.20 9.33
CA TYR A 120 -3.09 -13.97 9.19
C TYR A 120 -2.11 -13.68 10.33
N GLY A 121 -1.84 -12.40 10.61
CA GLY A 121 -0.96 -11.98 11.70
C GLY A 121 -1.43 -12.47 13.07
N LEU A 122 -2.75 -12.52 13.31
CA LEU A 122 -3.33 -13.10 14.53
C LEU A 122 -3.09 -14.61 14.62
N ILE A 123 -3.17 -15.34 13.50
CA ILE A 123 -2.95 -16.79 13.45
C ILE A 123 -1.50 -17.15 13.79
N ILE A 124 -0.54 -16.37 13.28
CA ILE A 124 0.90 -16.62 13.50
C ILE A 124 1.49 -15.82 14.68
N ASP A 125 0.63 -15.20 15.49
CA ASP A 125 0.99 -14.36 16.65
C ASP A 125 2.08 -13.31 16.35
N ASN A 126 2.00 -12.67 15.18
CA ASN A 126 3.00 -11.70 14.73
C ASN A 126 2.50 -10.26 14.91
N VAL A 127 2.94 -9.61 15.98
CA VAL A 127 2.52 -8.24 16.35
C VAL A 127 2.76 -7.21 15.25
N PHE A 128 3.82 -7.35 14.46
CA PHE A 128 4.13 -6.40 13.39
C PHE A 128 3.11 -6.48 12.26
N ILE A 129 2.78 -7.70 11.82
CA ILE A 129 1.79 -7.92 10.76
C ILE A 129 0.40 -7.49 11.24
N ILE A 130 0.04 -7.82 12.48
CA ILE A 130 -1.22 -7.38 13.10
C ILE A 130 -1.32 -5.86 13.06
N PHE A 131 -0.32 -5.16 13.62
CA PHE A 131 -0.35 -3.71 13.74
C PHE A 131 -0.42 -3.00 12.38
N GLN A 132 0.45 -3.42 11.45
CA GLN A 132 0.49 -2.91 10.08
C GLN A 132 -0.87 -2.99 9.38
N ASN A 133 -1.49 -4.16 9.44
CA ASN A 133 -2.72 -4.44 8.71
C ASN A 133 -3.98 -3.95 9.43
N ALA A 134 -3.95 -3.84 10.76
CA ALA A 134 -5.00 -3.15 11.51
C ALA A 134 -5.09 -1.67 11.11
N VAL A 135 -3.95 -0.98 11.01
CA VAL A 135 -3.90 0.42 10.52
C VAL A 135 -4.43 0.51 9.09
N GLY A 136 -3.95 -0.36 8.19
CA GLY A 136 -4.43 -0.41 6.80
C GLY A 136 -5.94 -0.67 6.68
N PHE A 137 -6.46 -1.61 7.46
CA PHE A 137 -7.89 -1.94 7.47
C PHE A 137 -8.75 -0.80 7.98
N ILE A 138 -8.39 -0.18 9.11
CA ILE A 138 -9.13 0.97 9.67
C ILE A 138 -9.17 2.13 8.66
N LEU A 139 -8.04 2.43 8.03
CA LEU A 139 -7.98 3.48 7.00
C LEU A 139 -8.79 3.12 5.76
N GLY A 140 -8.77 1.85 5.34
CA GLY A 140 -9.60 1.36 4.24
C GLY A 140 -11.09 1.51 4.51
N ILE A 141 -11.55 1.12 5.70
CA ILE A 141 -12.94 1.34 6.14
C ILE A 141 -13.29 2.83 6.18
N ALA A 142 -12.40 3.68 6.69
CA ALA A 142 -12.60 5.13 6.67
C ALA A 142 -12.75 5.64 5.23
N GLN A 143 -11.90 5.22 4.29
CA GLN A 143 -12.00 5.60 2.88
C GLN A 143 -13.28 5.09 2.21
N LEU A 144 -13.69 3.84 2.49
CA LEU A 144 -14.94 3.27 1.97
C LEU A 144 -16.17 4.03 2.49
N SER A 145 -16.15 4.46 3.75
CA SER A 145 -17.24 5.26 4.32
C SER A 145 -17.45 6.59 3.59
N LEU A 146 -16.38 7.20 3.07
CA LEU A 146 -16.47 8.45 2.30
C LEU A 146 -17.27 8.29 1.00
N PHE A 147 -17.27 7.09 0.38
CA PHE A 147 -18.09 6.82 -0.81
C PHE A 147 -19.58 6.75 -0.48
N VAL A 148 -19.94 6.34 0.73
CA VAL A 148 -21.33 6.31 1.19
C VAL A 148 -21.79 7.71 1.57
N ILE A 149 -20.92 8.50 2.20
CA ILE A 149 -21.24 9.84 2.72
C ILE A 149 -21.24 10.91 1.62
N PHE A 150 -20.28 10.86 0.68
CA PHE A 150 -20.13 11.88 -0.36
C PHE A 150 -20.58 11.38 -1.74
N PRO A 151 -21.57 12.05 -2.36
CA PRO A 151 -22.03 11.69 -3.70
C PRO A 151 -20.96 11.98 -4.76
N SER A 152 -20.76 11.06 -5.70
CA SER A 152 -19.95 11.31 -6.89
C SER A 152 -20.63 12.36 -7.79
N LYS A 153 -19.90 13.38 -8.25
CA LYS A 153 -20.42 14.40 -9.19
C LYS A 153 -20.97 13.78 -10.49
N LYS A 154 -20.35 12.69 -11.00
CA LYS A 154 -20.89 11.92 -12.13
C LYS A 154 -22.25 11.30 -11.85
N SER A 155 -22.46 10.79 -10.63
CA SER A 155 -23.76 10.26 -10.21
C SER A 155 -24.82 11.35 -10.19
N GLN A 156 -24.49 12.54 -9.68
CA GLN A 156 -25.39 13.70 -9.68
C GLN A 156 -25.75 14.16 -11.10
N ILE A 157 -24.76 14.29 -12.00
CA ILE A 157 -25.01 14.67 -13.41
C ILE A 157 -25.87 13.61 -14.12
N LYS A 158 -25.63 12.32 -13.85
CA LYS A 158 -26.44 11.22 -14.41
C LYS A 158 -27.87 11.20 -13.86
N LEU A 159 -28.07 11.51 -12.58
CA LEU A 159 -29.40 11.64 -11.98
C LEU A 159 -30.18 12.83 -12.56
N LEU A 160 -29.55 14.00 -12.64
CA LEU A 160 -30.16 15.23 -13.17
C LEU A 160 -30.52 15.09 -14.65
N SER A 161 -29.66 14.46 -15.46
CA SER A 161 -29.97 14.19 -16.88
C SER A 161 -31.08 13.15 -17.06
N LYS A 162 -31.21 12.18 -16.15
CA LYS A 162 -32.31 11.19 -16.17
C LYS A 162 -33.64 11.80 -15.76
N GLN A 163 -33.64 12.80 -14.87
CA GLN A 163 -34.82 13.59 -14.49
C GLN A 163 -35.28 14.51 -15.64
N LYS A 164 -34.35 15.21 -16.31
CA LYS A 164 -34.67 16.03 -17.50
C LYS A 164 -35.23 15.24 -18.69
N LYS A 165 -34.94 13.94 -18.80
CA LYS A 165 -35.52 13.07 -19.85
C LYS A 165 -36.92 12.53 -19.51
N LYS A 166 -37.37 12.70 -18.26
CA LYS A 166 -38.66 12.21 -17.76
C LYS A 166 -39.70 13.33 -17.56
N ALA A 167 -39.29 14.59 -17.66
CA ALA A 167 -40.14 15.76 -17.71
C ALA A 167 -40.32 16.20 -19.17
#